data_AF-A0A357LSE0-F1
#
_entry.id   AF-A0A357LSE0-F1
#
_cell.length_a   1.000
_cell.length_b   1.000
_cell.length_c   1.000
_cell.angle_alpha   90.00
_cell.angle_beta   90.00
_cell.angle_gamma   90.00
#
_symmetry.space_group_name_H-M   'P 1'
#
loop_
_entity.id
_entity.type
_entity.pdbx_description
1 polymer ?
#
loop_
_entity_poly.entity_id
_entity_poly.type
_entity_poly.pdbx_seq_one_letter_code
_entity_poly.pdbx_strand_id
1 'polypeptide(L)'
;MITAKNISAETNVRHAFFTRQGGVSDGIYGSLNCGPGSSDKRDNVIDNRARAMACLDQEPEALVTAYQYHSAEVVMVDEAWALGDSPKADGMVTSQRGIALGILTADCAPVLFSDAGA
;
A
#
# COMPACT_ATOMS: atom_id res chain seq x y z
N MET A 1 1.30 -7.34 -11.16
CA MET A 1 0.19 -6.67 -10.43
C MET A 1 -1.14 -7.13 -10.98
N ILE A 2 -2.20 -7.06 -10.18
CA ILE A 2 -3.57 -7.38 -10.55
C ILE A 2 -4.40 -6.10 -10.35
N THR A 3 -5.35 -5.84 -11.24
CA THR A 3 -6.29 -4.72 -11.10
C THR A 3 -7.73 -5.21 -11.09
N ALA A 4 -8.59 -4.52 -10.36
CA ALA A 4 -10.03 -4.77 -10.34
C ALA A 4 -10.74 -3.94 -11.43
N LYS A 5 -11.57 -4.58 -12.26
CA LYS A 5 -12.25 -3.94 -13.41
C LYS A 5 -13.18 -2.80 -13.00
N ASN A 6 -13.87 -2.93 -11.88
CA ASN A 6 -14.81 -1.93 -11.35
C ASN A 6 -14.12 -0.61 -10.99
N ILE A 7 -12.94 -0.67 -10.36
CA ILE A 7 -12.16 0.54 -10.04
C ILE A 7 -11.40 1.06 -11.28
N SER A 8 -10.96 0.17 -12.17
CA SER A 8 -10.25 0.57 -13.40
C SER A 8 -11.10 1.42 -14.36
N ALA A 9 -12.43 1.45 -14.16
CA ALA A 9 -13.34 2.31 -14.91
C ALA A 9 -13.29 3.78 -14.44
N GLU A 10 -12.74 4.05 -13.26
CA GLU A 10 -12.65 5.40 -12.68
C GLU A 10 -11.35 6.08 -13.11
N THR A 11 -11.44 7.15 -13.89
CA THR A 11 -10.27 7.81 -14.51
C THR A 11 -9.39 8.59 -13.53
N ASN A 12 -9.91 8.90 -12.35
CA ASN A 12 -9.27 9.68 -11.30
C ASN A 12 -8.69 8.81 -10.16
N VAL A 13 -8.77 7.48 -10.27
CA VAL A 13 -8.29 6.54 -9.25
C VAL A 13 -7.26 5.61 -9.87
N ARG A 14 -6.15 5.40 -9.15
CA ARG A 14 -5.15 4.39 -9.49
C ARG A 14 -5.12 3.36 -8.36
N HIS A 15 -5.07 2.08 -8.72
CA HIS A 15 -5.01 0.98 -7.77
C HIS A 15 -4.23 -0.19 -8.33
N ALA A 16 -3.72 -1.02 -7.42
CA ALA A 16 -3.15 -2.30 -7.76
C ALA A 16 -3.20 -3.25 -6.55
N PHE A 17 -3.40 -4.54 -6.83
CA PHE A 17 -3.08 -5.62 -5.92
C PHE A 17 -1.73 -6.20 -6.36
N PHE A 18 -0.69 -5.96 -5.56
CA PHE A 18 0.65 -6.43 -5.88
C PHE A 18 0.80 -7.93 -5.60
N THR A 19 1.59 -8.59 -6.46
CA THR A 19 2.02 -9.97 -6.25
C THR A 19 3.41 -9.98 -5.63
N ARG A 20 3.90 -11.13 -5.16
CA ARG A 20 5.29 -11.25 -4.65
C ARG A 20 6.41 -10.99 -5.68
N GLN A 21 6.09 -10.82 -6.96
CA GLN A 21 7.04 -10.68 -8.06
C GLN A 21 7.44 -9.21 -8.31
N GLY A 22 8.68 -8.99 -8.76
CA GLY A 22 9.18 -7.68 -9.24
C GLY A 22 9.95 -6.84 -8.22
N GLY A 23 10.32 -7.41 -7.07
CA GLY A 23 11.13 -6.72 -6.06
C GLY A 23 12.58 -7.20 -5.99
N VAL A 24 13.25 -6.83 -4.90
CA VAL A 24 14.69 -7.09 -4.66
C VAL A 24 14.98 -7.90 -3.41
N SER A 25 13.95 -8.27 -2.64
CA SER A 25 14.13 -9.15 -1.49
C SER A 25 14.51 -10.56 -1.93
N ASP A 26 15.17 -11.30 -1.03
CA ASP A 26 15.68 -12.65 -1.29
C ASP A 26 15.05 -13.68 -0.34
N GLY A 27 15.29 -14.97 -0.63
CA GLY A 27 14.89 -16.08 0.23
C GLY A 27 13.38 -16.13 0.46
N ILE A 28 12.96 -16.20 1.72
CA ILE A 28 11.53 -16.27 2.08
C ILE A 28 10.76 -14.99 1.71
N TYR A 29 11.47 -13.86 1.60
CA TYR A 29 10.91 -12.56 1.22
C TYR A 29 10.92 -12.32 -0.29
N GLY A 30 11.53 -13.23 -1.05
CA GLY A 30 11.64 -13.13 -2.51
C GLY A 30 10.27 -12.88 -3.17
N SER A 31 10.00 -11.77 -3.86
CA SER A 31 10.89 -10.66 -4.24
C SER A 31 10.39 -9.28 -3.78
N LEU A 32 9.09 -9.03 -3.80
CA LEU A 32 8.48 -7.72 -3.55
C LEU A 32 7.84 -7.65 -2.15
N ASN A 33 8.67 -7.75 -1.10
CA ASN A 33 8.22 -7.57 0.28
C ASN A 33 8.14 -6.08 0.65
N CYS A 34 6.93 -5.59 0.92
CA CYS A 34 6.67 -4.20 1.31
C CYS A 34 6.40 -4.02 2.82
N GLY A 35 6.59 -5.08 3.63
CA GLY A 35 6.25 -5.11 5.05
C GLY A 35 7.35 -4.57 5.96
N PRO A 36 7.25 -3.35 6.51
CA PRO A 36 8.28 -2.78 7.39
C PRO A 36 8.39 -3.51 8.75
N GLY A 37 7.36 -4.25 9.16
CA GLY A 37 7.38 -5.08 10.36
C GLY A 37 7.95 -6.49 10.16
N SER A 38 8.40 -6.83 8.95
CA SER A 38 9.06 -8.11 8.68
C SER A 38 10.53 -8.09 9.15
N SER A 39 11.16 -9.27 9.21
CA SER A 39 12.60 -9.41 9.50
C SER A 39 13.49 -9.34 8.24
N ASP A 40 12.95 -8.80 7.14
CA ASP A 40 13.72 -8.54 5.92
C ASP A 40 14.66 -7.34 6.10
N LYS A 41 15.60 -7.17 5.17
CA LYS A 41 16.47 -5.99 5.13
C LYS A 41 15.62 -4.74 4.89
N ARG A 42 15.78 -3.76 5.77
CA ARG A 42 15.03 -2.49 5.72
C ARG A 42 15.14 -1.81 4.34
N ASP A 43 16.33 -1.81 3.75
CA ASP A 43 16.59 -1.19 2.44
C ASP A 43 15.84 -1.90 1.31
N ASN A 44 15.76 -3.23 1.34
CA ASN A 44 14.97 -4.00 0.37
C ASN A 44 13.49 -3.64 0.47
N VAL A 45 12.96 -3.48 1.68
CA VAL A 45 11.58 -3.05 1.90
C VAL A 45 11.33 -1.64 1.38
N ILE A 46 12.29 -0.71 1.53
CA ILE A 46 12.19 0.65 0.97
C ILE A 46 12.15 0.58 -0.56
N ASP A 47 13.08 -0.15 -1.19
CA ASP A 47 13.13 -0.27 -2.65
C ASP A 47 11.86 -0.93 -3.20
N ASN A 48 11.38 -2.00 -2.57
CA ASN A 48 10.13 -2.65 -2.98
C ASN A 48 8.91 -1.73 -2.90
N ARG A 49 8.83 -0.89 -1.86
CA ARG A 49 7.78 0.13 -1.73
C ARG A 49 7.88 1.19 -2.82
N ALA A 50 9.08 1.66 -3.14
CA ALA A 50 9.32 2.58 -4.24
C ALA A 50 8.93 1.97 -5.60
N ARG A 51 9.28 0.70 -5.84
CA ARG A 51 8.88 -0.04 -7.04
C ARG A 51 7.36 -0.19 -7.17
N ALA A 52 6.67 -0.44 -6.05
CA ALA A 52 5.21 -0.49 -6.03
C ALA A 52 4.60 0.85 -6.43
N MET A 53 5.14 1.98 -5.93
CA MET A 53 4.67 3.32 -6.31
C MET A 53 4.99 3.68 -7.76
N ALA A 54 6.15 3.29 -8.27
CA ALA A 54 6.49 3.46 -9.67
C ALA A 54 5.48 2.76 -10.60
N CYS A 55 4.92 1.60 -10.20
CA CYS A 55 3.86 0.92 -10.97
C CYS A 55 2.54 1.71 -11.02
N LEU A 56 2.35 2.66 -10.10
CA LEU A 56 1.18 3.53 -10.01
C LEU A 56 1.47 4.95 -10.53
N ASP A 57 2.62 5.19 -11.15
CA ASP A 57 3.09 6.54 -11.53
C ASP A 57 3.06 7.51 -10.33
N GLN A 58 3.53 7.07 -9.16
CA GLN A 58 3.60 7.87 -7.93
C GLN A 58 5.02 7.90 -7.37
N GLU A 59 5.31 8.97 -6.62
CA GLU A 59 6.53 9.08 -5.84
C GLU A 59 6.50 8.12 -4.63
N PRO A 60 7.64 7.58 -4.18
CA PRO A 60 7.70 6.68 -3.04
C PRO A 60 7.07 7.25 -1.75
N GLU A 61 7.18 8.57 -1.55
CA GLU A 61 6.69 9.30 -0.37
C GLU A 61 5.17 9.40 -0.33
N ALA A 62 4.47 9.18 -1.46
CA ALA A 62 3.02 9.16 -1.50
C ALA A 62 2.43 7.94 -0.76
N LEU A 63 3.20 6.87 -0.55
CA LEU A 63 2.72 5.64 0.06
C LEU A 63 2.67 5.72 1.59
N VAL A 64 1.45 5.69 2.12
CA VAL A 64 1.20 5.43 3.53
C VAL A 64 0.71 4.00 3.76
N THR A 65 1.12 3.43 4.88
CA THR A 65 0.63 2.15 5.40
C THR A 65 0.31 2.32 6.88
N ALA A 66 -0.63 1.54 7.42
CA ALA A 66 -0.93 1.53 8.86
C ALA A 66 -0.09 0.51 9.62
N TYR A 67 0.01 0.65 10.95
CA TYR A 67 0.40 -0.44 11.83
C TYR A 67 -0.81 -1.35 12.05
N GLN A 68 -0.94 -2.37 11.19
CA GLN A 68 -2.06 -3.32 11.21
C GLN A 68 -1.95 -4.28 12.40
N TYR A 69 -3.05 -4.51 13.11
CA TYR A 69 -3.11 -5.37 14.30
C TYR A 69 -4.41 -6.17 14.43
N HIS A 70 -5.10 -6.40 13.29
CA HIS A 70 -6.33 -7.20 13.19
C HIS A 70 -7.51 -6.61 13.96
N SER A 71 -7.68 -5.29 13.87
CA SER A 71 -8.78 -4.53 14.44
C SER A 71 -9.85 -4.17 13.41
N ALA A 72 -10.88 -3.46 13.86
CA ALA A 72 -11.85 -2.77 13.00
C ALA A 72 -11.60 -1.25 12.95
N GLU A 73 -10.44 -0.77 13.43
CA GLU A 73 -10.14 0.66 13.48
C GLU A 73 -9.76 1.20 12.10
N VAL A 74 -10.34 2.35 11.76
CA VAL A 74 -10.14 3.06 10.50
C VAL A 74 -9.66 4.47 10.80
N VAL A 75 -8.63 4.92 10.08
CA VAL A 75 -8.09 6.28 10.21
C VAL A 75 -8.32 7.09 8.94
N MET A 76 -8.62 8.38 9.13
CA MET A 76 -8.61 9.37 8.06
C MET A 76 -7.17 9.80 7.78
N VAL A 77 -6.82 9.87 6.51
CA VAL A 77 -5.49 10.25 6.03
C VAL A 77 -5.60 11.55 5.27
N ASP A 78 -5.26 12.64 5.93
CA ASP A 78 -5.22 13.97 5.31
C ASP A 78 -3.81 14.35 4.82
N GLU A 79 -2.77 13.69 5.36
CA GLU A 79 -1.38 13.93 4.98
C GLU A 79 -0.61 12.60 4.98
N ALA A 80 0.40 12.50 4.12
CA ALA A 80 1.28 11.35 4.11
C ALA A 80 2.23 11.37 5.32
N TRP A 81 2.37 10.25 6.02
CA TRP A 81 3.34 10.08 7.11
C TRP A 81 4.55 9.28 6.68
N ALA A 82 5.68 9.52 7.36
CA ALA A 82 6.91 8.79 7.10
C ALA A 82 6.78 7.31 7.53
N LEU A 83 7.58 6.46 6.89
CA LEU A 83 7.62 5.04 7.20
C LEU A 83 8.20 4.80 8.61
N GLY A 84 7.33 4.42 9.54
CA GLY A 84 7.65 4.27 10.96
C GLY A 84 6.68 5.03 11.87
N ASP A 85 6.07 6.09 11.35
CA ASP A 85 5.12 6.94 12.07
C ASP A 85 3.66 6.51 11.84
N SER A 86 3.47 5.26 11.42
CA SER A 86 2.17 4.73 11.03
C SER A 86 1.24 4.59 12.24
N PRO A 87 0.02 5.17 12.21
CA PRO A 87 -0.96 4.98 13.27
C PRO A 87 -1.42 3.51 13.32
N LYS A 88 -1.89 3.09 14.50
CA LYS A 88 -2.56 1.79 14.64
C LYS A 88 -3.92 1.85 13.95
N ALA A 89 -4.14 0.99 12.97
CA ALA A 89 -5.40 0.84 12.24
C ALA A 89 -5.33 -0.38 11.32
N ASP A 90 -6.48 -0.87 10.87
CA ASP A 90 -6.58 -1.92 9.84
C ASP A 90 -7.39 -1.46 8.61
N GLY A 91 -7.91 -0.23 8.65
CA GLY A 91 -8.43 0.48 7.48
C GLY A 91 -7.89 1.91 7.41
N MET A 92 -7.85 2.46 6.21
CA MET A 92 -7.48 3.84 5.95
C MET A 92 -8.42 4.43 4.89
N VAL A 93 -8.75 5.71 5.01
CA VAL A 93 -9.58 6.45 4.06
C VAL A 93 -8.95 7.81 3.80
N THR A 94 -8.99 8.28 2.56
CA THR A 94 -8.53 9.63 2.19
C THR A 94 -9.45 10.24 1.13
N SER A 95 -9.63 11.55 1.20
CA SER A 95 -10.18 12.37 0.11
C SER A 95 -9.10 13.24 -0.56
N GLN A 96 -7.84 13.12 -0.12
CA GLN A 96 -6.73 13.92 -0.62
C GLN A 96 -6.10 13.29 -1.85
N ARG A 97 -5.78 14.11 -2.84
CA ARG A 97 -5.07 13.67 -4.05
C ARG A 97 -3.59 13.49 -3.77
N GLY A 98 -2.97 12.54 -4.48
CA GLY A 98 -1.52 12.30 -4.37
C GLY A 98 -1.10 11.49 -3.14
N ILE A 99 -2.05 10.94 -2.37
CA ILE A 99 -1.79 9.98 -1.31
C ILE A 99 -2.17 8.58 -1.80
N ALA A 100 -1.26 7.63 -1.69
CA ALA A 100 -1.49 6.22 -1.97
C ALA A 100 -1.70 5.46 -0.65
N LEU A 101 -2.90 4.91 -0.45
CA LEU A 101 -3.22 4.07 0.70
C LEU A 101 -2.78 2.62 0.44
N GLY A 102 -1.89 2.10 1.28
CA GLY A 102 -1.42 0.72 1.22
C GLY A 102 -1.88 -0.14 2.40
N ILE A 103 -2.47 -1.30 2.11
CA ILE A 103 -2.75 -2.36 3.08
C ILE A 103 -1.86 -3.56 2.76
N LEU A 104 -1.14 -4.05 3.77
CA LEU A 104 -0.25 -5.21 3.66
C LEU A 104 -0.99 -6.48 4.04
N THR A 105 -0.76 -7.53 3.27
CA THR A 105 -1.37 -8.84 3.53
C THR A 105 -0.51 -9.96 2.93
N ALA A 106 -0.52 -11.10 3.62
CA ALA A 106 -0.26 -12.42 3.08
C ALA A 106 -1.32 -13.34 3.70
N ASP A 107 -2.28 -13.81 2.90
CA ASP A 107 -3.49 -14.58 3.25
C ASP A 107 -4.75 -13.77 3.61
N CYS A 108 -4.68 -12.71 4.42
CA CYS A 108 -5.85 -11.85 4.70
C CYS A 108 -6.39 -11.20 3.41
N ALA A 109 -7.70 -11.00 3.29
CA ALA A 109 -8.28 -10.39 2.10
C ALA A 109 -8.09 -8.85 2.10
N PRO A 110 -7.33 -8.26 1.17
CA PRO A 110 -7.31 -6.81 1.02
C PRO A 110 -8.58 -6.35 0.31
N VAL A 111 -9.17 -5.24 0.78
CA VAL A 111 -10.35 -4.63 0.16
C VAL A 111 -10.04 -3.18 -0.17
N LEU A 112 -10.31 -2.78 -1.41
CA LEU A 112 -10.16 -1.41 -1.88
C LEU A 112 -11.54 -0.84 -2.19
N PHE A 113 -11.77 0.39 -1.74
CA PHE A 113 -12.98 1.17 -2.01
C PHE A 113 -12.61 2.42 -2.80
N SER A 114 -13.50 2.87 -3.68
CA SER A 114 -13.43 4.18 -4.30
C SER A 114 -14.84 4.74 -4.46
N ASP A 115 -14.93 6.07 -4.43
CA ASP A 115 -16.13 6.82 -4.80
C ASP A 115 -15.69 7.98 -5.71
N ALA A 116 -15.85 7.82 -7.03
CA ALA A 116 -15.54 8.88 -7.98
C ALA A 116 -16.62 9.97 -8.08
N GLY A 117 -17.77 9.80 -7.41
CA GLY A 117 -18.89 10.74 -7.45
C GLY A 117 -18.92 11.76 -6.32
N ALA A 118 -18.10 11.55 -5.27
CA ALA A 118 -18.01 12.43 -4.11
C ALA A 118 -17.25 13.74 -4.36
#